data_AF-A0A0V0H9N8-F1
#
_entry.id   AF-A0A0V0H9N8-F1
#
_cell.length_a   1.000
_cell.length_b   1.000
_cell.length_c   1.000
_cell.angle_alpha   90.00
_cell.angle_beta   90.00
_cell.angle_gamma   90.00
#
_symmetry.space_group_name_H-M   'P 1'
#
loop_
_entity.id
_entity.type
_entity.pdbx_description
1 polymer ?
#
loop_
_entity_poly.entity_id
_entity_poly.type
_entity_poly.pdbx_seq_one_letter_code
_entity_poly.pdbx_strand_id
1 'polypeptide(L)'
;MAGDVSLTKLSDAEISEEECNVFREKVKAGLLKKLTIMELEQKAEILHEDITKHNIAQELQLLQNRIDRANEKGWRDQLTQSLEKRHILQQPWYLSFKLLTNPVVIPEEVAPFKSEQEDGASCSGC
;
A
#
# COMPACT_ATOMS: atom_id res chain seq x y z
N MET A 1 26.80 -2.88 1.52
CA MET A 1 26.42 -1.57 0.94
C MET A 1 25.21 -1.81 0.07
N ALA A 2 24.10 -1.10 0.31
CA ALA A 2 22.97 -1.15 -0.61
C ALA A 2 23.41 -0.48 -1.91
N GLY A 3 23.40 -1.20 -3.02
CA GLY A 3 23.65 -0.61 -4.33
C GLY A 3 22.47 0.27 -4.74
N ASP A 4 22.73 1.29 -5.56
CA ASP A 4 21.67 2.16 -6.06
C ASP A 4 20.66 1.36 -6.90
N VAL A 5 19.37 1.53 -6.59
CA VAL A 5 18.26 0.93 -7.33
C VAL A 5 17.53 2.03 -8.08
N SER A 6 17.43 1.90 -9.41
CA SER A 6 16.68 2.83 -10.24
C SER A 6 15.18 2.62 -10.08
N LEU A 7 14.40 3.69 -10.03
CA LEU A 7 12.93 3.64 -9.91
C LEU A 7 12.27 2.79 -11.00
N THR A 8 12.85 2.76 -12.21
CA THR A 8 12.36 1.97 -13.34
C THR A 8 12.44 0.45 -13.15
N LYS A 9 13.13 -0.03 -12.11
CA LYS A 9 13.21 -1.46 -11.76
C LYS A 9 12.16 -1.87 -10.73
N LEU A 10 11.41 -0.91 -10.18
CA LEU A 10 10.33 -1.19 -9.25
C LEU A 10 9.09 -1.66 -10.02
N SER A 11 8.35 -2.58 -9.40
CA SER A 11 7.08 -3.08 -9.92
C SER A 11 5.93 -2.30 -9.28
N ASP A 12 4.90 -2.00 -10.07
CA ASP A 12 3.63 -1.46 -9.57
C ASP A 12 2.66 -2.56 -9.11
N ALA A 13 3.06 -3.85 -9.23
CA ALA A 13 2.25 -4.98 -8.82
C ALA A 13 2.17 -5.11 -7.29
N GLU A 14 1.10 -5.75 -6.82
CA GLU A 14 0.98 -6.14 -5.41
C GLU A 14 2.07 -7.15 -5.02
N ILE A 15 2.53 -7.06 -3.76
CA ILE A 15 3.53 -7.97 -3.21
C ILE A 15 2.90 -9.35 -3.04
N SER A 16 3.51 -10.38 -3.61
CA SER A 16 2.99 -11.75 -3.54
C SER A 16 3.28 -12.41 -2.20
N GLU A 17 2.53 -13.47 -1.88
CA GLU A 17 2.75 -14.25 -0.66
C GLU A 17 4.12 -14.95 -0.66
N GLU A 18 4.63 -15.36 -1.82
CA GLU A 18 5.97 -15.90 -1.98
C GLU A 18 7.05 -14.85 -1.66
N GLU A 19 6.88 -13.61 -2.12
CA GLU A 19 7.79 -12.50 -1.78
C GLU A 19 7.77 -12.21 -0.28
N CYS A 20 6.58 -12.22 0.34
CA CYS A 20 6.42 -12.11 1.78
C CYS A 20 7.13 -13.25 2.54
N ASN A 21 7.03 -14.50 2.05
CA ASN A 21 7.73 -15.64 2.62
C ASN A 21 9.26 -15.47 2.57
N VAL A 22 9.81 -15.06 1.42
CA VAL A 22 11.25 -14.78 1.28
C VAL A 22 11.69 -13.69 2.25
N PHE A 23 10.88 -12.65 2.42
CA PHE A 23 11.15 -11.59 3.39
C PHE A 23 11.15 -12.12 4.84
N ARG A 24 10.16 -12.94 5.22
CA ARG A 24 10.06 -13.56 6.55
C ARG A 24 11.27 -14.41 6.90
N GLU A 25 11.75 -15.24 5.98
CA GLU A 25 12.94 -16.06 6.22
C GLU A 25 14.20 -15.22 6.44
N LYS A 26 14.36 -14.10 5.72
CA LYS A 26 15.47 -13.16 5.95
C LYS A 26 15.38 -12.48 7.31
N VAL A 27 14.17 -12.15 7.77
CA VAL A 27 13.95 -11.60 9.11
C VAL A 27 14.29 -12.64 10.19
N LYS A 28 13.83 -13.89 10.04
CA LYS A 28 14.16 -15.00 10.96
C LYS A 28 15.66 -15.27 11.03
N ALA A 29 16.35 -15.21 9.89
CA ALA A 29 17.79 -15.36 9.80
C ALA A 29 18.59 -14.17 10.36
N GLY A 30 17.92 -13.12 10.86
CA GLY A 30 18.56 -11.91 11.39
C GLY A 30 19.20 -11.01 10.32
N LEU A 31 18.96 -11.29 9.04
CA LEU A 31 19.49 -10.49 7.92
C LEU A 31 18.72 -9.18 7.73
N LEU A 32 17.46 -9.12 8.17
CA LEU A 32 16.58 -7.96 8.09
C LEU A 32 15.92 -7.68 9.44
N LYS A 33 15.74 -6.40 9.77
CA LYS A 33 15.03 -5.98 10.99
C LYS A 33 13.53 -6.25 10.84
N LYS A 34 12.93 -6.92 11.84
CA LYS A 34 11.47 -6.98 11.96
C LYS A 34 10.93 -5.59 12.30
N LEU A 35 10.07 -5.05 11.46
CA LEU A 35 9.36 -3.81 11.74
C LEU A 35 8.30 -4.03 12.82
N THR A 36 8.18 -3.07 13.72
CA THR A 36 7.09 -3.03 14.70
C THR A 36 5.81 -2.49 14.05
N ILE A 37 4.66 -2.82 14.65
CA ILE A 37 3.35 -2.32 14.18
C ILE A 37 3.34 -0.79 14.15
N MET A 38 3.81 -0.16 15.24
CA MET A 38 3.88 1.30 15.35
C MET A 38 4.76 1.94 14.26
N GLU A 39 5.92 1.35 13.92
CA GLU A 39 6.77 1.84 12.82
C GLU A 39 6.06 1.73 11.45
N LEU A 40 5.24 0.69 11.25
CA LEU A 40 4.47 0.51 10.02
C LEU A 40 3.28 1.47 9.96
N GLU A 41 2.56 1.66 11.05
CA GLU A 41 1.42 2.59 11.15
C GLU A 41 1.86 4.02 10.80
N GLN A 42 2.95 4.49 11.42
CA GLN A 42 3.49 5.82 11.14
C GLN A 42 3.85 6.02 9.66
N LYS A 43 4.49 5.01 9.04
CA LYS A 43 4.83 5.07 7.62
C LYS A 43 3.61 5.04 6.73
N ALA A 44 2.61 4.23 7.10
CA ALA A 44 1.37 4.11 6.37
C ALA A 44 0.56 5.42 6.42
N GLU A 45 0.52 6.10 7.57
CA GLU A 45 -0.14 7.41 7.71
C GLU A 45 0.50 8.48 6.83
N ILE A 46 1.83 8.61 6.88
CA ILE A 46 2.57 9.57 6.05
C ILE A 46 2.32 9.30 4.56
N LEU A 47 2.43 8.04 4.16
CA LEU A 47 2.26 7.66 2.76
C LEU A 47 0.80 7.82 2.29
N HIS A 48 -0.17 7.55 3.16
CA HIS A 48 -1.60 7.75 2.87
C HIS A 48 -1.91 9.20 2.52
N GLU A 49 -1.32 10.15 3.25
CA GLU A 49 -1.49 11.57 2.95
C GLU A 49 -0.95 11.94 1.57
N ASP A 50 0.28 11.52 1.26
CA ASP A 50 0.92 11.82 -0.02
C ASP A 50 0.20 11.17 -1.19
N ILE A 51 -0.16 9.89 -1.08
CA ILE A 51 -0.93 9.16 -2.10
C ILE A 51 -2.29 9.82 -2.31
N THR A 52 -2.99 10.17 -1.24
CA THR A 52 -4.31 10.80 -1.33
C THR A 52 -4.24 12.14 -2.07
N LYS A 53 -3.27 12.99 -1.71
CA LYS A 53 -3.05 14.28 -2.39
C LYS A 53 -2.69 14.08 -3.86
N HIS A 54 -1.78 13.15 -4.16
CA HIS A 54 -1.37 12.83 -5.52
C HIS A 54 -2.55 12.39 -6.39
N ASN A 55 -3.38 11.46 -5.88
CA ASN A 55 -4.56 10.96 -6.58
C ASN A 55 -5.59 12.06 -6.85
N ILE A 56 -5.83 12.95 -5.90
CA ILE A 56 -6.74 14.10 -6.09
C ILE A 56 -6.18 15.03 -7.18
N ALA A 57 -4.89 15.35 -7.13
CA ALA A 57 -4.26 16.20 -8.14
C ALA A 57 -4.33 15.59 -9.54
N GLN A 58 -4.07 14.28 -9.67
CA GLN A 58 -4.16 13.56 -10.93
C GLN A 58 -5.60 13.52 -11.46
N GLU A 59 -6.59 13.22 -10.62
CA GLU A 59 -8.00 13.20 -11.02
C GLU A 59 -8.48 14.60 -11.45
N LEU A 60 -8.00 15.68 -10.81
CA LEU A 60 -8.29 17.05 -11.23
C LEU A 60 -7.74 17.34 -12.64
N GLN A 61 -6.53 16.87 -12.96
CA GLN A 61 -5.96 17.00 -14.31
C GLN A 61 -6.78 16.21 -15.34
N LEU A 62 -7.18 14.98 -15.02
CA LEU A 62 -8.02 14.16 -15.89
C LEU A 62 -9.40 14.81 -16.12
N LEU A 63 -9.99 15.40 -15.08
CA LEU A 63 -11.26 16.12 -15.18
C LEU A 63 -11.16 17.36 -16.04
N GLN A 64 -10.06 18.12 -15.95
CA GLN A 64 -9.82 19.26 -16.83
C GLN A 64 -9.85 18.82 -18.30
N ASN A 65 -9.11 17.77 -18.65
CA ASN A 65 -9.10 17.24 -20.02
C ASN A 65 -10.49 16.77 -20.48
N ARG A 66 -11.30 16.18 -19.59
CA ARG A 66 -12.69 15.78 -19.88
C ARG A 66 -13.60 16.98 -20.10
N ILE A 67 -13.46 18.02 -19.29
CA ILE A 67 -14.21 19.28 -19.42
C ILE A 67 -13.92 19.94 -20.76
N ASP A 68 -12.65 20.06 -21.13
CA ASP A 68 -12.23 20.69 -22.38
C ASP A 68 -12.81 19.94 -23.58
N ARG A 69 -12.69 18.61 -23.59
CA ARG A 69 -13.30 17.75 -24.63
C ARG A 69 -14.82 17.85 -24.67
N ALA A 70 -15.49 17.90 -23.52
CA ALA A 70 -16.95 18.00 -23.46
C ALA A 70 -17.44 19.35 -24.00
N ASN A 71 -16.72 20.44 -23.69
CA ASN A 71 -16.98 21.76 -24.25
C ASN A 71 -16.84 21.78 -25.78
N GLU A 72 -15.74 21.24 -26.31
CA GLU A 72 -15.51 21.15 -27.76
C GLU A 72 -16.59 20.37 -28.50
N LYS A 73 -17.15 19.33 -27.87
CA LYS A 73 -18.17 18.45 -28.46
C LYS A 73 -19.61 18.86 -28.14
N GLY A 74 -19.82 19.86 -27.29
CA GLY A 74 -21.15 20.27 -26.83
C GLY A 74 -21.86 19.23 -25.95
N TRP A 75 -21.10 18.37 -25.28
CA TRP A 75 -21.59 17.29 -24.43
C TRP A 75 -21.99 17.81 -23.05
N ARG A 76 -23.20 18.37 -22.96
CA ARG A 76 -23.68 19.09 -21.77
C ARG A 76 -23.73 18.23 -20.51
N ASP A 77 -24.19 16.99 -20.60
CA ASP A 77 -24.32 16.13 -19.42
C ASP A 77 -22.95 15.75 -18.84
N GLN A 78 -22.00 15.38 -19.70
CA GLN A 78 -20.63 15.03 -19.31
C GLN A 78 -19.88 16.25 -18.74
N LEU A 79 -20.12 17.43 -19.31
CA LEU A 79 -19.58 18.68 -18.79
C LEU A 79 -20.07 18.94 -17.37
N THR A 80 -21.38 18.88 -17.13
CA THR A 80 -21.99 19.10 -15.82
C THR A 80 -21.42 18.12 -14.78
N GLN A 81 -21.41 16.82 -15.09
CA GLN A 81 -20.86 15.80 -14.18
C GLN A 81 -19.38 16.04 -13.85
N SER A 82 -18.58 16.44 -14.84
CA SER A 82 -17.15 16.68 -14.65
C SER A 82 -16.89 17.94 -13.81
N LEU A 83 -17.69 18.99 -14.01
CA LEU A 83 -17.63 20.22 -13.21
C LEU A 83 -18.03 19.99 -11.75
N GLU A 84 -19.12 19.26 -11.51
CA GLU A 84 -19.57 18.91 -10.16
C GLU A 84 -18.50 18.10 -9.41
N LYS A 85 -17.94 17.06 -10.06
CA LYS A 85 -16.88 16.24 -9.47
C LYS A 85 -15.64 17.08 -9.16
N ARG A 86 -15.21 17.93 -10.10
CA ARG A 86 -14.07 18.84 -9.87
C ARG A 86 -14.31 19.76 -8.69
N HIS A 87 -15.51 20.34 -8.60
CA HIS A 87 -15.88 21.23 -7.50
C HIS A 87 -15.74 20.52 -6.15
N ILE A 88 -16.21 19.27 -6.03
CA ILE A 88 -16.08 18.46 -4.81
C ILE A 88 -14.60 18.21 -4.47
N LEU A 89 -13.80 17.77 -5.44
CA LEU A 89 -12.38 17.44 -5.22
C LEU A 89 -11.52 18.64 -4.82
N GLN A 90 -11.93 19.85 -5.22
CA GLN A 90 -11.25 21.10 -4.83
C GLN A 90 -11.60 21.55 -3.40
N GLN A 91 -12.63 20.98 -2.77
CA GLN A 91 -13.01 21.39 -1.42
C GLN A 91 -12.00 20.87 -0.38
N PRO A 92 -11.53 21.72 0.55
CA PRO A 92 -10.63 21.28 1.62
C PRO A 92 -11.22 20.15 2.46
N TRP A 93 -12.53 20.18 2.73
CA TRP A 93 -13.21 19.17 3.52
C TRP A 93 -13.13 17.77 2.88
N TYR A 94 -13.05 17.69 1.55
CA TYR A 94 -12.96 16.40 0.86
C TYR A 94 -11.62 15.72 1.15
N LEU A 95 -10.52 16.48 1.11
CA LEU A 95 -9.22 15.98 1.50
C LEU A 95 -9.22 15.56 2.97
N SER A 96 -9.71 16.40 3.88
CA SER A 96 -9.81 16.04 5.30
C SER A 96 -10.61 14.76 5.52
N PHE A 97 -11.77 14.63 4.87
CA PHE A 97 -12.61 13.44 4.94
C PHE A 97 -11.87 12.18 4.45
N LYS A 98 -11.11 12.28 3.35
CA LYS A 98 -10.31 11.15 2.83
C LYS A 98 -9.14 10.77 3.74
N LEU A 99 -8.54 11.74 4.42
CA LEU A 99 -7.45 11.51 5.35
C LEU A 99 -7.90 10.91 6.69
N LEU A 100 -9.19 10.98 7.04
CA LEU A 100 -9.70 10.31 8.25
C LEU A 100 -9.66 8.78 8.15
N THR A 101 -9.60 8.23 6.93
CA THR A 101 -9.57 6.78 6.71
C THR A 101 -8.13 6.28 6.74
N ASN A 102 -7.53 6.17 7.93
CA ASN A 102 -6.16 5.67 8.05
C ASN A 102 -6.02 4.22 7.55
N PRO A 103 -4.90 3.88 6.90
CA PRO A 103 -4.60 2.50 6.53
C PRO A 103 -4.46 1.63 7.79
N VAL A 104 -5.10 0.46 7.76
CA VAL A 104 -5.06 -0.51 8.87
C VAL A 104 -3.80 -1.36 8.76
N VAL A 105 -2.99 -1.39 9.82
CA VAL A 105 -1.86 -2.30 9.93
C VAL A 105 -2.29 -3.52 10.74
N ILE A 106 -2.25 -4.70 10.12
CA ILE A 106 -2.64 -5.95 10.75
C ILE A 106 -1.37 -6.70 11.19
N PRO A 107 -1.25 -7.08 12.46
CA PRO A 107 -0.14 -7.91 12.90
C PRO A 107 -0.21 -9.30 12.26
N GLU A 108 0.96 -9.86 12.00
CA GLU A 108 1.06 -11.26 11.58
C GLU A 108 0.66 -12.19 12.72
N GLU A 109 -0.34 -13.05 12.47
CA GLU A 109 -0.72 -14.13 13.38
C GLU A 109 0.31 -15.25 13.28
N VAL A 110 1.20 -15.35 14.26
CA VAL A 110 2.19 -16.43 14.33
C VAL A 110 1.54 -17.63 15.02
N ALA A 111 1.32 -18.73 14.29
CA ALA A 111 0.90 -19.99 14.89
C ALA A 111 1.94 -20.43 15.94
N PRO A 112 1.51 -20.94 17.12
CA PRO A 112 2.45 -21.37 18.15
C PRO A 112 3.38 -22.47 17.61
N PHE A 113 4.68 -22.29 17.85
CA PHE A 113 5.72 -23.27 17.53
C PHE A 113 5.30 -24.66 18.05
N LYS A 114 5.10 -25.63 17.14
CA LYS A 114 5.17 -27.03 17.52
C LYS A 114 6.64 -27.35 17.77
N SER A 115 7.03 -27.46 19.04
CA SER A 115 8.29 -28.10 19.39
C SER A 115 8.22 -29.55 18.90
N GLU A 116 9.02 -29.89 17.90
CA GLU A 116 9.26 -31.28 17.54
C GLU A 116 9.95 -31.94 18.73
N GLN A 117 9.25 -32.89 19.32
CA GLN A 117 9.73 -33.72 20.42
C GLN A 117 10.76 -34.69 19.80
N GLU A 118 12.03 -34.53 20.15
CA GLU A 118 13.05 -35.52 19.85
C GLU A 118 12.74 -36.79 20.66
N ASP A 119 12.06 -37.75 20.03
CA ASP A 119 11.99 -39.12 20.56
C ASP A 119 13.36 -39.77 20.34
N GLY A 120 14.20 -39.60 21.35
CA GLY A 120 15.51 -40.20 21.48
C GLY A 120 15.46 -41.73 21.34
N ALA A 121 16.48 -42.23 20.65
CA ALA A 121 16.75 -43.63 20.42
C ALA A 121 16.70 -44.48 21.70
N SER A 122 16.04 -45.64 21.60
CA SER A 122 16.40 -46.82 22.41
C SER A 122 16.95 -47.90 21.49
N CYS A 123 18.28 -47.94 21.46
CA CYS A 123 19.05 -49.06 20.95
C CYS A 123 18.93 -50.23 21.93
N SER A 124 18.49 -51.40 21.48
CA SER A 124 18.82 -52.68 22.14
C SER A 124 19.03 -53.73 21.06
N GLY A 125 20.28 -53.90 20.65
CA GLY A 125 20.75 -55.04 19.88
C GLY A 125 20.98 -56.24 20.79
N CYS A 126 20.64 -57.41 20.22
CA CYS A 126 21.04 -58.80 20.51
C CYS A 126 21.27 -59.24 21.96
#